data_AF-H0HNZ6-F1
#
_entry.id   AF-H0HNZ6-F1
#
_cell.length_a   1.000
_cell.length_b   1.000
_cell.length_c   1.000
_cell.angle_alpha   90.00
_cell.angle_beta   90.00
_cell.angle_gamma   90.00
#
_symmetry.space_group_name_H-M   'P 1'
#
loop_
_entity.id
_entity.type
_entity.pdbx_description
1 polymer ?
#
loop_
_entity_poly.entity_id
_entity_poly.type
_entity_poly.pdbx_seq_one_letter_code
_entity_poly.pdbx_strand_id
1 'polypeptide(L)' 'PPRPAMLHHHGGASWVELADGESGIAPGQACVLYTDDANDARVLGGGFIERSERAAEAEAMLTRLAAKPARIAAE' A
#
# COMPACT_ATOMS: atom_id res chain seq x y z
N PRO A 1 1.40 9.24 -11.69
CA PRO A 1 -0.03 9.54 -11.93
C PRO A 1 -0.84 9.08 -10.70
N PRO A 2 -2.01 9.67 -10.42
CA PRO A 2 -2.93 9.12 -9.44
C PRO A 2 -3.34 7.69 -9.86
N ARG A 3 -3.52 6.82 -8.86
CA ARG A 3 -3.96 5.42 -9.05
C ARG A 3 -5.36 5.26 -8.46
N PRO A 4 -6.23 4.44 -9.07
CA PRO A 4 -7.51 4.11 -8.47
C PRO A 4 -7.34 3.50 -7.07
N ALA A 5 -8.10 4.00 -6.11
CA ALA A 5 -8.04 3.59 -4.72
C ALA A 5 -9.37 3.85 -4.01
N MET A 6 -9.59 3.15 -2.89
CA MET A 6 -10.70 3.37 -1.98
C MET A 6 -10.19 4.04 -0.71
N LEU A 7 -10.77 5.17 -0.33
CA LEU A 7 -10.54 5.78 0.98
C LEU A 7 -11.54 5.21 1.98
N HIS A 8 -11.02 4.66 3.06
CA HIS A 8 -11.81 4.20 4.20
C HIS A 8 -11.62 5.15 5.37
N HIS A 9 -12.69 5.40 6.13
CA HIS A 9 -12.63 6.15 7.37
C HIS A 9 -13.50 5.47 8.43
N HIS A 10 -12.88 5.03 9.52
CA HIS A 10 -13.58 4.36 10.61
C HIS A 10 -12.85 4.58 11.94
N GLY A 11 -13.60 4.87 13.01
CA GLY A 11 -13.04 4.97 14.36
C GLY A 11 -11.97 6.06 14.53
N GLY A 12 -12.01 7.12 13.73
CA GLY A 12 -11.00 8.18 13.73
C GLY A 12 -9.72 7.86 12.96
N ALA A 13 -9.61 6.66 12.38
CA ALA A 13 -8.53 6.28 11.48
C ALA A 13 -8.98 6.36 10.02
N SER A 14 -8.05 6.74 9.14
CA SER A 14 -8.24 6.73 7.69
C SER A 14 -7.15 5.88 7.05
N TRP A 15 -7.52 5.05 6.08
CA TRP A 15 -6.55 4.30 5.28
C TRP A 15 -7.00 4.25 3.82
N VAL A 16 -6.03 4.06 2.94
CA VAL A 16 -6.25 3.99 1.50
C VAL A 16 -5.93 2.58 1.04
N GLU A 17 -6.91 1.94 0.43
CA GLU A 17 -6.76 0.65 -0.24
C GLU A 17 -6.56 0.89 -1.73
N LEU A 18 -5.42 0.46 -2.26
CA LEU A 18 -5.12 0.60 -3.68
C LEU A 18 -5.81 -0.52 -4.46
N ALA A 19 -6.41 -0.20 -5.61
CA ALA A 19 -7.03 -1.21 -6.47
C ALA A 19 -6.02 -2.25 -6.98
N ASP A 20 -4.80 -1.78 -7.29
CA ASP A 20 -3.64 -2.60 -7.61
C ASP A 20 -2.52 -2.30 -6.62
N GLY A 21 -1.77 -3.34 -6.24
CA GLY A 21 -0.59 -3.17 -5.39
C GLY A 21 0.45 -2.26 -6.04
N GLU A 22 1.01 -1.34 -5.25
CA GLU A 22 2.07 -0.41 -5.69
C GLU A 22 3.36 -0.66 -4.92
N SER A 23 4.48 -0.58 -5.63
CA SER A 23 5.80 -0.79 -5.04
C SER A 23 6.35 0.51 -4.45
N GLY A 24 7.13 0.41 -3.37
CA GLY A 24 7.82 1.58 -2.81
C GLY A 24 6.93 2.53 -2.01
N ILE A 25 5.79 2.06 -1.49
CA ILE A 25 4.96 2.79 -0.52
C ILE A 25 5.55 2.62 0.89
N ALA A 26 5.98 3.72 1.49
CA ALA A 26 6.73 3.76 2.73
C ALA A 26 6.24 4.88 3.67
N PRO A 27 6.44 4.71 5.00
CA PRO A 27 6.18 5.76 5.98
C PRO A 27 6.89 7.08 5.66
N GLY A 28 6.21 8.20 5.92
CA GLY A 28 6.73 9.55 5.70
C GLY A 28 6.58 10.07 4.26
N GLN A 29 6.17 9.24 3.30
CA GLN A 29 5.77 9.72 1.97
C GLN A 29 4.41 10.41 2.01
N ALA A 30 4.18 11.32 1.06
CA ALA A 30 2.88 11.97 0.91
C ALA A 30 1.91 11.07 0.14
N CYS A 31 0.68 10.96 0.65
CA CYS A 31 -0.47 10.41 -0.07
C CYS A 31 -1.43 11.55 -0.39
N VAL A 32 -1.71 11.76 -1.68
CA VAL A 32 -2.58 12.85 -2.16
C VAL A 32 -3.75 12.25 -2.92
N LEU A 33 -4.94 12.70 -2.59
CA LEU A 33 -6.19 12.25 -3.21
C LEU A 33 -6.64 13.28 -4.23
N TYR A 34 -7.02 12.79 -5.40
CA TYR A 34 -7.47 13.59 -6.54
C TYR A 34 -8.91 13.23 -6.89
N THR A 35 -9.63 14.13 -7.57
CA THR A 35 -11.00 13.86 -8.05
C THR A 35 -11.07 12.70 -9.04
N ASP A 36 -10.04 12.58 -9.88
CA ASP A 36 -9.94 11.64 -10.99
C ASP A 36 -8.48 11.59 -11.49
N ASP A 37 -8.24 10.94 -12.63
CA ASP A 37 -6.93 10.79 -13.28
C ASP A 37 -6.67 11.76 -14.44
N ALA A 38 -7.56 12.74 -14.66
CA ALA A 38 -7.42 13.72 -15.72
C ALA A 38 -6.35 14.79 -15.38
N ASN A 39 -5.90 15.51 -16.40
CA ASN A 39 -4.86 16.53 -16.24
C ASN A 39 -5.35 17.78 -15.46
N ASP A 40 -6.67 17.98 -15.39
CA ASP A 40 -7.35 19.05 -14.65
C ASP A 40 -7.91 18.57 -13.29
N ALA A 41 -7.52 17.36 -12.85
CA ALA A 41 -7.94 16.79 -11.58
C ALA A 41 -7.63 17.73 -10.41
N ARG A 42 -8.59 17.86 -9.48
CA ARG A 42 -8.45 18.70 -8.29
C ARG A 42 -7.94 17.88 -7.12
N VAL A 43 -7.09 18.50 -6.29
CA VAL A 43 -6.65 17.91 -5.02
C VAL A 43 -7.80 17.96 -4.02
N LEU A 44 -8.22 16.80 -3.53
CA LEU A 44 -9.21 16.65 -2.48
C LEU A 44 -8.60 16.76 -1.08
N GLY A 45 -7.29 16.56 -0.98
CA GLY A 45 -6.52 16.61 0.25
C GLY A 45 -5.42 15.56 0.24
N GLY A 46 -4.85 15.31 1.41
CA GLY A 46 -3.80 14.32 1.57
C GLY A 46 -3.19 14.35 2.97
N GLY A 47 -2.18 13.52 3.15
CA GLY A 47 -1.44 13.42 4.39
C GLY A 47 -0.13 12.67 4.19
N PHE A 48 0.50 12.31 5.31
CA PHE A 48 1.69 11.48 5.32
C PHE A 48 1.32 10.05 5.67
N ILE A 49 1.93 9.09 4.97
CA ILE A 49 1.73 7.67 5.21
C ILE A 49 2.38 7.32 6.54
N GLU A 50 1.59 6.80 7.48
CA GLU A 50 2.11 6.32 8.77
C GLU A 50 2.71 4.91 8.63
N ARG A 51 2.01 4.03 7.90
CA ARG A 51 2.43 2.65 7.59
C ARG A 51 1.83 2.19 6.26
N SER A 52 2.47 1.21 5.65
CA SER A 52 1.92 0.47 4.50
C SER A 52 1.67 -0.98 4.89
N GLU A 53 0.53 -1.51 4.43
CA GLU A 53 0.15 -2.91 4.65
C GLU A 53 0.22 -3.65 3.31
N ARG A 54 0.63 -4.92 3.34
CA ARG A 54 0.66 -5.75 2.14
C ARG A 54 -0.64 -6.53 2.02
N ALA A 55 -0.97 -6.93 0.79
CA ALA A 55 -2.10 -7.82 0.56
C ALA A 55 -1.95 -9.12 1.36
N ALA A 56 -3.07 -9.62 1.89
CA ALA A 56 -3.08 -10.82 2.75
C ALA A 56 -2.43 -12.04 2.08
N GLU A 57 -2.60 -12.18 0.76
CA GLU A 57 -1.96 -13.26 -0.02
C GLU A 57 -0.43 -13.14 -0.05
N ALA A 58 0.08 -11.92 -0.20
CA ALA A 58 1.52 -11.66 -0.21
C ALA A 58 2.12 -11.94 1.18
N GLU A 59 1.47 -11.50 2.26
CA GLU A 59 1.88 -11.83 3.63
C GLU A 59 1.86 -13.33 3.90
N ALA A 60 0.82 -14.04 3.44
CA ALA A 60 0.73 -15.49 3.58
C ALA A 60 1.86 -16.20 2.83
N MET A 61 2.19 -15.76 1.61
CA MET A 61 3.27 -16.36 0.81
C MET A 61 4.65 -16.11 1.44
N LEU A 62 4.91 -14.90 1.92
CA LEU A 62 6.16 -14.56 2.63
C LEU A 62 6.31 -15.37 3.92
N THR A 63 5.23 -15.51 4.69
CA THR A 63 5.20 -16.34 5.90
C THR A 63 5.57 -17.80 5.58
N ARG A 64 5.04 -18.37 4.49
CA ARG A 64 5.39 -19.73 4.05
C ARG A 64 6.86 -19.88 3.64
N LEU A 65 7.44 -18.86 3.00
CA LEU A 65 8.86 -18.87 2.62
C LEU A 65 9.76 -18.79 3.86
N ALA A 66 9.43 -17.93 4.82
CA ALA A 66 10.19 -17.80 6.07
C ALA A 66 10.12 -19.06 6.95
N ALA A 67 9.02 -19.81 6.90
CA ALA A 67 8.84 -21.05 7.66
C ALA A 67 9.57 -22.27 7.05
N LYS A 68 10.02 -22.20 5.80
CA LYS A 68 10.83 -23.27 5.20
C LYS A 68 12.26 -23.21 5.76
N PRO A 69 12.82 -24.31 6.29
CA PRO A 69 14.22 -24.32 6.70
C PRO A 69 15.08 -24.05 5.47
N ALA A 70 15.98 -23.06 5.57
CA ALA A 70 16.97 -22.78 4.55
C ALA A 70 17.92 -23.98 4.42
N ARG A 71 17.58 -24.93 3.54
CA ARG A 71 18.55 -25.92 3.07
C ARG A 71 19.52 -25.20 2.13
N ILE A 72 20.47 -24.50 2.72
CA ILE A 72 21.73 -24.21 2.03
C ILE A 72 22.59 -25.45 2.24
N ALA A 73 22.49 -26.39 1.29
CA ALA A 73 23.57 -27.34 1.08
C ALA A 73 24.68 -26.55 0.39
N ALA A 74 25.67 -26.12 1.17
CA ALA A 74 26.95 -25.71 0.64
C ALA A 74 27.83 -26.95 0.60
N GLU A 75 28.22 -27.36 -0.61
CA GLU A 75 29.42 -28.17 -0.89
C GLU A 75 30.30 -27.34 -1.83
#